data_AF-A0A0F8ZT51-F1
#
_entry.id   AF-A0A0F8ZT51-F1
#
_cell.length_a   1.000
_cell.length_b   1.000
_cell.length_c   1.000
_cell.angle_alpha   90.00
_cell.angle_beta   90.00
_cell.angle_gamma   90.00
#
_symmetry.space_group_name_H-M   'P 1'
#
loop_
_entity.id
_entity.type
_entity.pdbx_description
1 polymer ?
#
loop_
_entity_poly.entity_id
_entity_poly.type
_entity_poly.pdbx_seq_one_letter_code
_entity_poly.pdbx_strand_id
1 'polypeptide(L)'
;MSQHMYICPKCENRVRTLYEWKGEEFCGMCQQENIEWYEVTLIYRFFLLFRLTKDYMGYVLDQVFFPSRGWIRRFIKFIVCETQGVIVYVQRYFQRARERRNEKKARAADRKQREAEKERAKKWPN
;
A
#
# COMPACT_ATOMS: atom_id res chain seq x y z
N MET A 1 7.99 -29.06 -21.18
CA MET A 1 8.19 -27.60 -21.18
C MET A 1 9.05 -27.23 -19.98
N SER A 2 10.34 -26.97 -20.19
CA SER A 2 11.26 -26.51 -19.15
C SER A 2 10.90 -25.07 -18.76
N GLN A 3 10.40 -24.86 -17.54
CA GLN A 3 10.16 -23.51 -17.02
C GLN A 3 11.52 -22.83 -16.81
N HIS A 4 11.79 -21.75 -17.53
CA HIS A 4 12.97 -20.92 -17.28
C HIS A 4 12.94 -20.41 -15.84
N MET A 5 14.05 -20.60 -15.13
CA MET A 5 14.26 -20.12 -13.78
C MET A 5 15.18 -18.90 -13.85
N TYR A 6 14.71 -17.77 -13.34
CA TYR A 6 15.45 -16.52 -13.23
C TYR A 6 16.09 -16.42 -11.85
N ILE A 7 17.19 -15.69 -11.73
CA ILE A 7 17.85 -15.41 -10.45
C ILE A 7 17.49 -13.97 -10.07
N CYS A 8 16.93 -13.79 -8.87
CA CYS A 8 16.64 -12.45 -8.36
C CYS A 8 17.96 -11.69 -8.11
N PRO A 9 18.15 -10.47 -8.62
CA PRO A 9 19.39 -9.72 -8.43
C PRO A 9 19.60 -9.24 -6.97
N LYS A 10 18.53 -9.15 -6.17
CA LYS A 10 18.62 -8.68 -4.77
C LYS A 10 18.92 -9.79 -3.76
N CYS A 11 18.29 -10.95 -3.92
CA CYS A 11 18.35 -12.04 -2.94
C CYS A 11 18.87 -13.36 -3.50
N GLU A 12 19.30 -13.38 -4.77
CA GLU A 12 19.90 -14.50 -5.49
C GLU A 12 19.03 -15.77 -5.56
N ASN A 13 17.78 -15.70 -5.12
CA ASN A 13 16.84 -16.81 -5.18
C ASN A 13 16.43 -17.12 -6.63
N ARG A 14 16.38 -18.41 -6.95
CA ARG A 14 15.86 -18.91 -8.23
C ARG A 14 14.33 -18.88 -8.23
N VAL A 15 13.73 -18.10 -9.12
CA VAL A 15 12.29 -17.90 -9.22
C VAL A 15 11.79 -18.10 -10.65
N ARG A 16 10.51 -18.43 -10.81
CA ARG A 16 9.90 -18.64 -12.13
C ARG A 16 9.50 -17.34 -12.83
N THR A 17 9.40 -16.25 -12.07
CA THR A 17 8.90 -14.96 -12.54
C THR A 17 9.62 -13.86 -11.79
N LEU A 18 10.08 -12.85 -12.53
CA LEU A 18 10.52 -11.56 -12.00
C LEU A 18 9.45 -10.51 -12.28
N TYR A 19 9.42 -9.48 -11.47
CA TYR A 19 8.49 -8.36 -11.56
C TYR A 19 9.26 -7.06 -11.61
N GLU A 20 8.84 -6.17 -12.50
CA GLU A 20 9.49 -4.87 -12.69
C GLU A 20 9.14 -3.90 -11.56
N TRP A 21 10.14 -3.18 -11.06
CA TRP A 21 10.02 -2.08 -10.12
C TRP A 21 11.07 -1.01 -10.43
N LYS A 22 10.61 0.18 -10.85
CA LYS A 22 11.47 1.33 -11.21
C LYS A 22 12.56 0.99 -12.24
N GLY A 23 12.25 0.14 -13.22
CA GLY A 23 13.18 -0.25 -14.29
C GLY A 23 14.14 -1.38 -13.95
N GLU A 24 14.03 -1.98 -12.76
CA GLU A 24 14.78 -3.17 -12.35
C GLU A 24 13.82 -4.34 -12.05
N GLU A 25 14.28 -5.57 -12.28
CA GLU A 25 13.47 -6.78 -12.13
C GLU A 25 13.79 -7.53 -10.82
N PHE A 26 12.78 -7.80 -9.99
CA PHE A 26 12.94 -8.47 -8.69
C PHE A 26 12.01 -9.67 -8.54
N CYS A 27 12.33 -10.58 -7.64
CA CYS A 27 11.35 -11.58 -7.21
C CYS A 27 10.18 -10.91 -6.45
N GLY A 28 9.03 -11.57 -6.43
CA GLY A 28 7.82 -11.00 -5.81
C GLY A 28 7.98 -10.60 -4.34
N MET A 29 8.81 -11.31 -3.56
CA MET A 29 9.08 -10.92 -2.16
C MET A 29 9.87 -9.62 -2.06
N CYS A 30 10.96 -9.50 -2.84
CA CYS A 30 11.81 -8.30 -2.83
C CYS A 30 11.10 -7.09 -3.44
N GLN A 31 10.25 -7.30 -4.44
CA GLN A 31 9.38 -6.26 -4.98
C GLN A 31 8.41 -5.75 -3.91
N GLN A 32 7.76 -6.64 -3.17
CA GLN A 32 6.83 -6.26 -2.13
C GLN A 32 7.51 -5.50 -0.99
N GLU A 33 8.70 -5.93 -0.58
CA GLU A 33 9.52 -5.20 0.39
C GLU A 33 9.85 -3.78 -0.11
N ASN A 34 10.27 -3.62 -1.37
CA ASN A 34 10.55 -2.31 -1.95
C ASN A 34 9.31 -1.40 -2.00
N ILE A 35 8.11 -1.97 -2.24
CA ILE A 35 6.83 -1.26 -2.19
C ILE A 35 6.53 -0.79 -0.75
N GLU A 36 6.64 -1.70 0.22
CA GLU A 36 6.36 -1.39 1.63
C GLU A 36 7.31 -0.30 2.18
N TRP A 37 8.60 -0.37 1.86
CA TRP A 37 9.57 0.68 2.20
C TRP A 37 9.22 2.03 1.55
N TYR A 38 8.77 2.02 0.31
CA TYR A 38 8.34 3.23 -0.38
C TYR A 38 7.08 3.83 0.26
N GLU A 39 6.10 3.01 0.63
CA GLU A 39 4.89 3.44 1.35
C GLU A 39 5.23 4.04 2.72
N VAL A 40 6.13 3.40 3.49
CA VAL A 40 6.63 3.93 4.78
C VAL A 40 7.33 5.27 4.59
N THR A 41 8.13 5.41 3.54
CA THR A 41 8.83 6.67 3.24
C THR A 41 7.83 7.79 2.90
N LEU A 42 6.75 7.50 2.17
CA LEU A 42 5.69 8.47 1.89
C LEU A 42 4.96 8.90 3.16
N ILE A 43 4.62 7.96 4.03
CA ILE A 43 3.99 8.25 5.32
C ILE A 43 4.91 9.13 6.18
N TYR A 44 6.20 8.79 6.27
CA TYR A 44 7.18 9.60 6.99
C TYR A 44 7.28 11.03 6.43
N ARG A 45 7.38 11.17 5.10
CA ARG A 45 7.41 12.49 4.44
C ARG A 45 6.14 13.30 4.69
N PHE A 46 4.97 12.64 4.73
CA PHE A 46 3.71 13.29 5.09
C PHE A 46 3.73 13.83 6.52
N PHE A 47 4.18 13.04 7.50
CA PHE A 47 4.31 13.52 8.88
C PHE A 47 5.36 14.62 9.03
N LEU A 48 6.45 14.56 8.25
CA LEU A 48 7.45 15.63 8.21
C LEU A 48 6.83 16.94 7.68
N LEU A 49 6.06 16.87 6.59
CA LEU A 49 5.35 18.02 6.03
C LEU A 49 4.34 18.59 7.03
N PHE A 50 3.60 17.73 7.72
CA PHE A 50 2.66 18.14 8.76
C PHE A 50 3.38 18.84 9.92
N ARG A 51 4.52 18.30 10.37
CA ARG A 51 5.33 18.91 11.42
C ARG A 51 5.88 20.28 10.99
N LEU A 52 6.45 20.40 9.80
CA LEU A 52 6.91 21.67 9.24
C LEU A 52 5.77 22.69 9.14
N THR A 53 4.59 22.24 8.72
CA THR A 53 3.40 23.09 8.63
C THR A 53 2.95 23.56 10.01
N LYS A 54 2.98 22.68 11.02
CA LYS A 54 2.66 23.01 12.41
C LYS A 54 3.65 24.03 12.98
N ASP A 55 4.94 23.79 12.79
CA ASP A 55 6.00 24.64 13.32
C ASP A 55 5.97 26.02 12.62
N TYR A 56 5.72 26.06 11.31
CA TYR A 56 5.51 27.30 10.56
C TYR A 56 4.24 28.05 10.99
N MET A 57 3.14 27.35 11.25
CA MET A 57 1.91 27.96 11.77
C MET A 57 2.10 28.54 13.17
N GLY A 58 2.87 27.88 14.04
CA GLY A 58 3.26 28.44 15.35
C GLY A 58 4.03 29.76 15.19
N TYR A 59 5.02 29.77 14.28
CA TYR A 59 5.77 30.98 13.97
C TYR A 59 4.90 32.12 13.41
N VAL A 60 3.95 31.80 12.52
CA VAL A 60 3.01 32.78 11.95
C VAL A 60 2.03 33.31 12.99
N LEU A 61 1.56 32.48 13.93
CA LEU A 61 0.66 32.89 15.00
C LEU A 61 1.36 33.78 16.05
N ASP A 62 2.66 33.59 16.27
CA ASP A 62 3.49 34.43 17.13
C ASP A 62 3.85 35.79 16.49
N GLN A 63 3.72 35.93 15.16
CA GLN A 63 3.87 37.22 14.49
C GLN A 63 2.58 38.06 14.60
N VAL A 64 2.64 39.12 15.42
CA VAL A 64 1.55 40.06 15.75
C VAL A 64 0.98 40.85 14.53
N PHE A 65 1.42 40.57 13.30
CA PHE A 65 0.90 41.19 12.08
C PHE A 65 0.46 40.13 11.07
N PHE A 66 -0.83 39.78 11.08
CA PHE A 66 -1.45 39.03 9.99
C PHE A 66 -1.65 39.94 8.76
N PRO A 67 -0.92 39.77 7.64
CA PRO A 67 -1.15 40.55 6.46
C PRO A 67 -2.38 40.00 5.71
N SER A 68 -3.52 40.65 5.90
CA SER A 68 -4.76 40.52 5.12
C SER A 68 -5.50 39.16 5.16
N ARG A 69 -6.83 39.24 5.28
CA ARG A 69 -7.81 38.13 5.37
C ARG A 69 -7.71 37.04 4.26
N GLY A 70 -6.93 37.25 3.21
CA GLY A 70 -6.78 36.32 2.08
C GLY A 70 -5.88 35.10 2.36
N TRP A 71 -4.88 35.24 3.23
CA TRP A 71 -3.89 34.18 3.48
C TRP A 71 -4.45 33.01 4.29
N ILE A 72 -5.19 33.33 5.36
CA ILE A 72 -5.90 32.33 6.19
C ILE A 72 -6.83 31.48 5.33
N ARG A 73 -7.56 32.09 4.39
CA ARG A 73 -8.47 31.38 3.48
C ARG A 73 -7.74 30.43 2.53
N ARG A 74 -6.56 30.83 2.01
CA ARG A 74 -5.73 29.97 1.15
C ARG A 74 -5.13 28.80 1.94
N PHE A 75 -4.66 29.06 3.16
CA PHE A 75 -4.09 28.04 4.02
C PHE A 75 -5.12 27.01 4.48
N ILE A 76 -6.30 27.45 4.94
CA ILE A 76 -7.41 26.55 5.28
C ILE A 76 -7.81 25.73 4.05
N LYS A 77 -7.91 26.35 2.87
CA LYS A 77 -8.23 25.63 1.63
C LYS A 77 -7.18 24.58 1.29
N PHE A 78 -5.89 24.90 1.45
CA PHE A 78 -4.80 23.95 1.25
C PHE A 78 -4.90 22.78 2.23
N ILE A 79 -5.06 23.03 3.53
CA ILE A 79 -5.21 21.97 4.54
C ILE A 79 -6.44 21.11 4.22
N VAL A 80 -7.59 21.71 3.90
CA VAL A 80 -8.80 20.94 3.59
C VAL A 80 -8.60 20.06 2.35
N CYS A 81 -8.00 20.59 1.28
CA CYS A 81 -7.73 19.81 0.06
C CYS A 81 -6.74 18.67 0.30
N GLU A 82 -5.61 18.93 0.98
CA GLU A 82 -4.62 17.89 1.29
C GLU A 82 -5.19 16.83 2.24
N THR A 83 -5.93 17.25 3.27
CA THR A 83 -6.57 16.34 4.23
C THR A 83 -7.63 15.47 3.54
N GLN A 84 -8.41 16.03 2.60
CA GLN A 84 -9.33 15.25 1.77
C GLN A 84 -8.59 14.24 0.90
N GLY A 85 -7.45 14.62 0.29
CA GLY A 85 -6.60 13.72 -0.48
C GLY A 85 -6.11 12.53 0.37
N VAL A 86 -5.69 12.79 1.60
CA VAL A 86 -5.24 11.76 2.56
C VAL A 86 -6.39 10.85 2.98
N ILE A 87 -7.58 11.41 3.27
CA ILE A 87 -8.76 10.61 3.64
C ILE A 87 -9.12 9.64 2.50
N VAL A 88 -9.14 10.11 1.25
CA VAL A 88 -9.43 9.27 0.08
C VAL A 88 -8.37 8.17 -0.08
N TYR A 89 -7.09 8.49 0.14
CA TYR A 89 -6.02 7.51 0.09
C TYR A 89 -6.18 6.42 1.16
N VAL A 90 -6.47 6.82 2.40
CA VAL A 90 -6.71 5.92 3.53
C VAL A 90 -7.93 5.03 3.26
N GLN A 91 -9.02 5.58 2.72
CA GLN A 91 -10.20 4.80 2.34
C GLN A 91 -9.87 3.73 1.28
N ARG A 92 -9.12 4.08 0.23
CA ARG A 92 -8.66 3.12 -0.79
C ARG A 92 -7.79 2.02 -0.19
N TYR A 93 -6.91 2.37 0.76
CA TYR A 93 -6.08 1.40 1.46
C TYR A 93 -6.92 0.40 2.27
N PHE A 94 -7.89 0.89 3.05
CA PHE A 94 -8.81 0.04 3.81
C PHE A 94 -9.66 -0.86 2.90
N GLN A 95 -10.09 -0.36 1.74
CA GLN A 95 -10.84 -1.13 0.76
C GLN A 95 -10.01 -2.29 0.21
N ARG A 96 -8.77 -2.04 -0.23
CA ARG A 96 -7.84 -3.10 -0.68
C ARG A 96 -7.50 -4.09 0.44
N ALA A 97 -7.38 -3.63 1.68
CA ALA A 97 -7.15 -4.52 2.82
C ALA A 97 -8.35 -5.46 3.06
N ARG A 98 -9.58 -4.94 2.87
CA ARG A 98 -10.81 -5.73 2.97
C ARG A 98 -10.92 -6.75 1.84
N GLU A 99 -10.61 -6.36 0.60
CA GLU A 99 -10.55 -7.25 -0.56
C GLU A 99 -9.59 -8.42 -0.33
N ARG A 100 -8.36 -8.15 0.14
CA ARG A 100 -7.37 -9.20 0.47
C ARG A 100 -7.87 -10.18 1.54
N ARG A 101 -8.60 -9.70 2.56
CA ARG A 101 -9.21 -10.57 3.57
C ARG A 101 -10.31 -11.45 2.97
N ASN A 102 -11.13 -10.91 2.09
CA ASN A 102 -12.19 -11.65 1.42
C ASN A 102 -11.61 -12.71 0.48
N GLU A 103 -10.58 -12.37 -0.31
CA GLU A 103 -9.88 -13.34 -1.15
C GLU A 103 -9.27 -14.47 -0.34
N LYS A 104 -8.65 -14.17 0.82
CA LYS A 104 -8.07 -15.20 1.69
C LYS A 104 -9.15 -16.15 2.23
N LYS A 105 -10.31 -15.62 2.63
CA LYS A 105 -11.46 -16.44 3.04
C LYS A 105 -12.02 -17.28 1.90
N ALA A 106 -12.15 -16.70 0.70
CA ALA A 106 -12.63 -17.42 -0.49
C ALA A 106 -11.71 -18.58 -0.86
N ARG A 107 -10.39 -18.37 -0.86
CA ARG A 107 -9.41 -19.45 -1.12
C ARG A 107 -9.46 -20.57 -0.08
N ALA A 108 -9.71 -20.23 1.19
CA ALA A 108 -9.85 -21.22 2.25
C ALA A 108 -11.14 -22.06 2.10
N ALA A 109 -12.24 -21.42 1.69
CA ALA A 109 -13.50 -22.10 1.40
C ALA A 109 -13.37 -23.02 0.17
N ASP A 110 -12.73 -22.55 -0.90
CA ASP A 110 -12.50 -23.32 -2.12
C ASP A 110 -11.63 -24.56 -1.87
N ARG A 111 -10.59 -24.45 -1.01
CA ARG A 111 -9.82 -25.62 -0.57
C ARG A 111 -10.67 -26.66 0.17
N LYS A 112 -11.51 -26.22 1.12
CA LYS A 112 -12.39 -27.13 1.85
C LYS A 112 -13.40 -27.84 0.94
N GLN A 113 -13.95 -27.14 -0.05
CA GLN A 113 -14.84 -27.76 -1.04
C GLN A 113 -14.12 -28.82 -1.86
N ARG A 114 -12.93 -28.53 -2.38
CA ARG A 114 -12.14 -29.52 -3.15
C ARG A 114 -11.73 -30.73 -2.32
N GLU A 115 -11.44 -30.55 -1.03
CA GLU A 115 -11.16 -31.67 -0.11
C GLU A 115 -12.41 -32.53 0.10
N ALA A 116 -13.57 -31.91 0.35
CA ALA A 116 -14.84 -32.61 0.49
C ALA A 116 -15.27 -33.35 -0.79
N GLU A 117 -15.05 -32.77 -1.97
CA GLU A 117 -15.31 -33.42 -3.27
C GLU A 117 -14.40 -34.62 -3.50
N LYS A 118 -13.11 -34.51 -3.15
CA LYS A 118 -12.16 -35.63 -3.21
C LYS A 118 -12.53 -36.75 -2.25
N GLU A 119 -13.02 -36.44 -1.05
CA GLU A 119 -13.51 -37.45 -0.11
C GLU A 119 -14.79 -38.14 -0.60
N ARG A 120 -15.73 -37.39 -1.20
CA ARG A 120 -16.94 -37.96 -1.81
C ARG A 120 -16.60 -38.89 -2.97
N ALA A 121 -15.67 -38.50 -3.84
CA ALA A 121 -15.19 -39.32 -4.95
C ALA A 121 -14.49 -40.61 -4.49
N LYS A 122 -13.85 -40.62 -3.31
CA LYS A 122 -13.24 -41.83 -2.73
C LYS A 122 -14.25 -42.81 -2.12
N LYS A 123 -15.43 -42.33 -1.69
CA LYS A 123 -16.46 -43.18 -1.04
C LYS A 123 -17.32 -43.97 -2.02
N TRP A 124 -17.34 -43.60 -3.30
CA TRP A 124 -18.00 -44.35 -4.37
C TRP A 124 -16.99 -44.62 -5.47
N PRO A 125 -16.05 -45.56 -5.27
CA PRO A 125 -15.32 -46.13 -6.38
C PRO A 125 -16.30 -47.00 -7.16
N ASN A 126 -16.47 -46.72 -8.45
CA ASN A 126 -17.08 -47.69 -9.36
C ASN A 126 -16.37 -49.04 -9.27
#